data_AF-A0A7Z9M588-F1
#
_entry.id   AF-A0A7Z9M588-F1
#
_cell.length_a   1.000
_cell.length_b   1.000
_cell.length_c   1.000
_cell.angle_alpha   90.00
_cell.angle_beta   90.00
_cell.angle_gamma   90.00
#
_symmetry.space_group_name_H-M   'P 1'
#
loop_
_entity.id
_entity.type
_entity.pdbx_description
1 polymer ?
#
loop_
_entity_poly.entity_id
_entity_poly.type
_entity_poly.pdbx_seq_one_letter_code
_entity_poly.pdbx_strand_id
1 'polypeptide(L)' 'MNDAVIVSGARTPVGRFGGAFKDVGAPDLGSIAIKAAIERSGIS' A
#
# COMPACT_ATOMS: atom_id res chain seq x y z
N MET A 1 29.15 6.78 4.14
CA MET A 1 27.89 6.35 4.80
C MET A 1 26.78 6.90 3.94
N ASN A 2 25.82 6.06 3.52
CA ASN A 2 24.69 6.49 2.71
C ASN A 2 23.48 6.62 3.62
N ASP A 3 22.77 7.75 3.53
CA ASP A 3 21.57 8.00 4.32
C ASP A 3 20.36 7.32 3.65
N ALA A 4 19.56 6.63 4.46
CA ALA A 4 18.29 6.04 4.03
C ALA A 4 17.14 6.96 4.45
N VAL A 5 16.25 7.28 3.51
CA VAL A 5 15.09 8.15 3.74
C VAL A 5 13.81 7.52 3.21
N ILE A 6 12.67 7.88 3.80
CA ILE A 6 11.34 7.47 3.31
C ILE A 6 10.87 8.52 2.30
N VAL A 7 10.68 8.11 1.06
CA VAL A 7 10.25 8.99 -0.05
C VAL A 7 8.74 9.02 -0.25
N SER A 8 8.02 7.95 0.09
CA SER A 8 6.56 7.89 -0.01
C SER A 8 5.98 6.77 0.87
N GLY A 9 4.66 6.78 1.02
CA GLY A 9 3.91 5.72 1.69
C GLY A 9 2.43 5.74 1.30
N ALA A 10 1.81 4.56 1.34
CA ALA A 10 0.39 4.39 1.08
C ALA A 10 -0.17 3.22 1.89
N ARG A 11 -1.49 3.21 2.04
CA ARG A 11 -2.24 2.15 2.71
C ARG A 11 -3.61 2.00 2.07
N THR A 12 -4.19 0.82 2.19
CA THR A 12 -5.62 0.62 1.98
C THR A 12 -6.40 1.17 3.19
N PRO A 13 -7.72 1.42 3.04
CA PRO A 13 -8.60 1.63 4.18
C PRO A 13 -8.60 0.40 5.11
N VAL A 14 -8.95 0.60 6.38
CA VAL A 14 -9.10 -0.50 7.33
C VAL A 14 -10.52 -1.04 7.24
N GLY A 15 -10.67 -2.30 6.83
CA GLY A 15 -11.96 -3.00 6.81
C GLY A 15 -12.35 -3.50 8.20
N ARG A 16 -13.65 -3.65 8.45
CA ARG A 16 -14.16 -4.41 9.59
C ARG A 16 -14.16 -5.90 9.27
N PHE A 17 -14.11 -6.74 10.31
CA PHE A 17 -14.30 -8.19 10.16
C PHE A 17 -15.64 -8.48 9.45
N GLY A 18 -15.61 -9.32 8.40
CA GLY A 18 -16.77 -9.59 7.56
C GLY A 18 -17.29 -8.41 6.73
N GLY A 19 -16.53 -7.31 6.64
CA GLY A 19 -16.94 -6.07 5.97
C GLY A 19 -16.49 -5.96 4.51
N ALA A 20 -16.19 -4.73 4.08
CA ALA A 20 -15.97 -4.36 2.68
C ALA A 20 -14.84 -5.11 1.96
N PHE A 21 -13.87 -5.67 2.68
CA PHE A 21 -12.74 -6.40 2.11
C PHE A 21 -12.80 -7.91 2.35
N LYS A 22 -13.94 -8.45 2.80
CA LYS A 22 -14.07 -9.88 3.15
C LYS A 22 -13.75 -10.84 1.99
N ASP A 23 -14.00 -10.39 0.76
CA ASP A 23 -13.81 -11.19 -0.47
C ASP A 23 -12.53 -10.79 -1.23
N VAL A 24 -11.71 -9.87 -0.68
CA VAL A 24 -10.48 -9.38 -1.33
C VAL A 24 -9.27 -10.04 -0.69
N GLY A 25 -8.39 -10.62 -1.51
CA GLY A 25 -7.17 -11.25 -1.03
C GLY A 25 -6.22 -10.25 -0.37
N ALA A 26 -5.53 -10.67 0.69
CA ALA A 26 -4.49 -9.85 1.32
C ALA A 26 -3.37 -9.42 0.32
N PRO A 27 -2.91 -10.28 -0.60
CA PRO A 27 -1.96 -9.87 -1.64
C PRO A 27 -2.49 -8.75 -2.54
N ASP A 28 -3.79 -8.78 -2.88
CA ASP A 28 -4.41 -7.75 -3.73
C ASP A 28 -4.42 -6.39 -3.01
N LEU A 29 -4.82 -6.38 -1.73
CA LEU A 29 -4.75 -5.17 -0.88
C LEU A 29 -3.32 -4.65 -0.76
N GLY A 30 -2.34 -5.55 -0.59
CA GLY A 30 -0.92 -5.21 -0.57
C GLY A 30 -0.44 -4.60 -1.89
N SER A 31 -0.82 -5.20 -3.02
CA SER A 31 -0.46 -4.71 -4.36
C SER A 31 -0.98 -3.29 -4.62
N ILE A 32 -2.20 -2.98 -4.17
CA ILE A 32 -2.78 -1.64 -4.25
C ILE A 32 -1.95 -0.65 -3.44
N ALA A 33 -1.56 -1.01 -2.21
CA ALA A 33 -0.75 -0.16 -1.36
C ALA A 33 0.67 0.07 -1.95
N ILE A 34 1.31 -0.98 -2.46
CA ILE A 34 2.64 -0.90 -3.09
C ILE A 34 2.58 -0.01 -4.33
N LYS A 35 1.62 -0.25 -5.22
CA LYS A 35 1.45 0.53 -6.45
C LYS A 35 1.26 2.02 -6.14
N ALA A 36 0.39 2.34 -5.20
CA ALA A 36 0.16 3.72 -4.80
C ALA A 36 1.39 4.37 -4.14
N ALA A 37 2.20 3.62 -3.39
CA ALA A 37 3.44 4.14 -2.83
C ALA A 37 4.45 4.49 -3.93
N ILE A 38 4.65 3.59 -4.90
CA ILE A 38 5.56 3.79 -6.03
C ILE A 38 5.13 5.00 -6.87
N GLU A 39 3.85 5.07 -7.25
CA GLU A 39 3.28 6.20 -8.01
C GLU A 39 3.49 7.54 -7.28
N ARG A 40 3.30 7.60 -5.96
CA ARG A 40 3.51 8.81 -5.16
C ARG A 40 4.98 9.20 -4.99
N SER A 41 5.90 8.23 -5.02
CA SER A 41 7.33 8.52 -4.99
C SER A 41 7.86 9.10 -6.31
N GLY A 42 7.10 9.03 -7.40
CA GLY A 42 7.54 9.51 -8.71
C GLY A 42 8.71 8.71 -9.31
N ILE A 43 8.85 7.44 -8.90
CA ILE A 43 9.90 6.50 -9.36
C ILE A 43 9.28 5.40 -10.24
N SER A 44 10.07 4.82 -11.15
CA SER A 44 9.64 3.82 -12.15
C SER A 44 10.16 2.43 -11.87
#